data_AF-A0A3D3F864-F1
#
_entry.id   AF-A0A3D3F864-F1
#
_cell.length_a   1.000
_cell.length_b   1.000
_cell.length_c   1.000
_cell.angle_alpha   90.00
_cell.angle_beta   90.00
_cell.angle_gamma   90.00
#
_symmetry.space_group_name_H-M   'P 1'
#
loop_
_entity.id
_entity.type
_entity.pdbx_description
1 polymer ?
#
loop_
_entity_poly.entity_id
_entity_poly.type
_entity_poly.pdbx_seq_one_letter_code
_entity_poly.pdbx_strand_id
1 'polypeptide(L)'
;KERAVPPAGERAGKVDELISEAMDSLYANLPYSRHLLQQAMQQAPDSLSFHEALNTYAFTCFVADRLDSARTTAQQVQAYTARQNPSDRIYILTASSHNMIGNCYAMGRKQDSALYHYLHALNYYELTSEREKAPDVCMNIADMYMKKGDFANSAQYYRKALFLSDSLGITGRMGFPIYTGLAQLYMELRDFDLSDHYFRLAENQYEERPLNEKFFFCNTRGNYYFFKEEYRQALPWFEKAKTLVTAGGYGFSIHLVNINLGEIYFHLNKPDSAL
;
A
#
# COMPACT_ATOMS: atom_id res chain seq x y z
N LYS A 1 -7.08 47.30 6.81
CA LYS A 1 -6.16 46.66 7.80
C LYS A 1 -5.49 45.49 7.10
N GLU A 2 -4.32 45.69 6.50
CA GLU A 2 -3.52 44.60 5.97
C GLU A 2 -3.12 43.70 7.16
N ARG A 3 -3.55 42.43 7.12
CA ARG A 3 -3.05 41.42 8.06
C ARG A 3 -1.58 41.23 7.74
N ALA A 4 -0.72 41.47 8.73
CA ALA A 4 0.71 41.21 8.62
C ALA A 4 0.91 39.76 8.13
N VAL A 5 1.70 39.66 7.08
CA VAL A 5 2.01 38.47 6.31
C VAL A 5 3.09 37.72 7.11
N PRO A 6 2.78 36.57 7.76
CA PRO A 6 3.67 35.93 8.74
C PRO A 6 5.00 35.52 8.10
N PRO A 7 6.14 35.54 8.84
CA PRO A 7 7.44 35.18 8.29
C PRO A 7 7.44 33.80 7.63
N ALA A 8 8.29 33.62 6.60
CA ALA A 8 8.29 32.42 5.75
C ALA A 8 8.46 31.10 6.53
N GLY A 9 9.22 31.11 7.64
CA GLY A 9 9.39 29.95 8.51
C GLY A 9 8.12 29.56 9.28
N GLU A 10 7.36 30.54 9.79
CA GLU A 10 6.08 30.28 10.47
C GLU A 10 5.01 29.77 9.50
N ARG A 11 5.02 30.25 8.24
CA ARG A 11 4.15 29.74 7.19
C ARG A 11 4.43 28.29 6.83
N ALA A 12 5.71 27.93 6.71
CA ALA A 12 6.10 26.56 6.39
C ALA A 12 5.63 25.59 7.48
N GLY A 13 5.88 25.91 8.76
CA GLY A 13 5.41 25.08 9.88
C GLY A 13 3.90 24.89 9.91
N LYS A 14 3.14 25.95 9.62
CA LYS A 14 1.67 25.88 9.54
C LYS A 14 1.17 25.04 8.36
N VAL A 15 1.89 25.04 7.23
CA VAL A 15 1.57 24.16 6.10
C VAL A 15 1.86 22.70 6.43
N ASP A 16 2.97 22.42 7.10
CA ASP A 16 3.34 21.07 7.51
C ASP A 16 2.29 20.46 8.47
N GLU A 17 1.75 21.27 9.40
CA GLU A 17 0.63 20.87 10.28
C GLU A 17 -0.63 20.51 9.48
N LEU A 18 -1.01 21.33 8.49
CA LEU A 18 -2.18 21.06 7.65
C LEU A 18 -2.01 19.79 6.81
N ILE A 19 -0.80 19.54 6.30
CA ILE A 19 -0.49 18.31 5.56
C ILE A 19 -0.62 17.09 6.47
N SER A 20 -0.08 17.17 7.70
CA SER A 20 -0.17 16.09 8.69
C SER A 20 -1.62 15.78 9.02
N GLU A 21 -2.43 16.79 9.36
CA GLU A 21 -3.85 16.60 9.70
C GLU A 21 -4.66 16.06 8.50
N ALA A 22 -4.31 16.49 7.29
CA ALA A 22 -4.93 15.96 6.07
C ALA A 22 -4.60 14.47 5.85
N MET A 23 -3.37 14.04 6.18
CA MET A 23 -2.98 12.63 6.10
C MET A 23 -3.72 11.78 7.13
N ASP A 24 -3.84 12.25 8.38
CA ASP A 24 -4.59 11.56 9.44
C ASP A 24 -6.07 11.40 9.07
N SER A 25 -6.63 12.38 8.37
CA SER A 25 -8.03 12.39 7.94
C SER A 25 -8.27 11.68 6.60
N LEU A 26 -7.23 11.22 5.90
CA LEU A 26 -7.32 10.79 4.49
C LEU A 26 -8.39 9.71 4.26
N TYR A 27 -8.40 8.67 5.09
CA TYR A 27 -9.31 7.53 4.95
C TYR A 27 -10.62 7.70 5.73
N ALA A 28 -10.63 8.53 6.77
CA ALA A 28 -11.81 8.75 7.60
C ALA A 28 -12.74 9.84 7.03
N ASN A 29 -12.18 10.90 6.44
CA ASN A 29 -12.91 12.04 5.92
C ASN A 29 -12.18 12.69 4.74
N LEU A 30 -12.29 12.06 3.57
CA LEU A 30 -11.61 12.49 2.35
C LEU A 30 -11.95 13.93 1.91
N PRO A 31 -13.21 14.42 1.99
CA PRO A 31 -13.52 15.83 1.71
C PRO A 31 -12.80 16.82 2.63
N TYR A 32 -12.71 16.51 3.93
CA TYR A 32 -11.99 17.33 4.90
C TYR A 32 -10.48 17.35 4.63
N SER A 33 -9.88 16.18 4.40
CA SER A 33 -8.47 16.06 3.99
C SER A 33 -8.16 16.93 2.76
N ARG A 34 -9.01 16.88 1.72
CA ARG A 34 -8.87 17.74 0.54
C ARG A 34 -8.97 19.23 0.84
N HIS A 35 -9.89 19.61 1.73
CA HIS A 35 -10.06 21.00 2.13
C HIS A 35 -8.79 21.54 2.80
N LEU A 36 -8.21 20.80 3.75
CA LEU A 36 -6.96 21.18 4.42
C LEU A 36 -5.80 21.34 3.43
N LEU A 37 -5.66 20.43 2.47
CA LEU A 37 -4.60 20.51 1.46
C LEU A 37 -4.78 21.70 0.51
N GLN A 38 -6.03 22.05 0.17
CA GLN A 38 -6.32 23.26 -0.59
C GLN A 38 -5.95 24.52 0.18
N GLN A 39 -6.23 24.56 1.49
CA GLN A 39 -5.79 25.65 2.35
C GLN A 39 -4.26 25.73 2.46
N ALA A 40 -3.58 24.59 2.59
CA ALA A 40 -2.11 24.50 2.64
C ALA A 40 -1.48 25.08 1.36
N MET A 41 -1.98 24.68 0.20
CA MET A 41 -1.53 25.19 -1.10
C MET A 41 -1.75 26.70 -1.26
N GLN A 42 -2.85 27.25 -0.74
CA GLN A 42 -3.11 28.70 -0.79
C GLN A 42 -2.17 29.51 0.10
N GLN A 43 -1.64 28.95 1.18
CA GLN A 43 -0.80 29.68 2.14
C GLN A 43 0.67 29.82 1.72
N ALA A 44 1.15 28.93 0.84
CA ALA A 44 2.54 28.91 0.41
C ALA A 44 2.68 28.73 -1.12
N PRO A 45 2.07 29.58 -1.96
CA PRO A 45 2.08 29.42 -3.41
C PRO A 45 3.51 29.34 -3.97
N ASP A 46 3.72 28.48 -4.97
CA ASP A 46 4.99 28.26 -5.68
C ASP A 46 6.19 27.92 -4.78
N SER A 47 5.94 27.29 -3.63
CA SER A 47 6.97 26.86 -2.68
C SER A 47 7.14 25.34 -2.64
N LEU A 48 8.22 24.87 -2.01
CA LEU A 48 8.39 23.45 -1.71
C LEU A 48 7.18 22.88 -0.93
N SER A 49 6.69 23.61 0.07
CA SER A 49 5.53 23.24 0.89
C SER A 49 4.24 23.15 0.06
N PHE A 50 4.09 23.96 -0.99
CA PHE A 50 2.99 23.78 -1.94
C PHE A 50 3.09 22.44 -2.66
N HIS A 51 4.27 22.06 -3.13
CA HIS A 51 4.44 20.81 -3.85
C HIS A 51 4.36 19.58 -2.93
N GLU A 52 4.72 19.70 -1.65
CA GLU A 52 4.46 18.68 -0.63
C GLU A 52 2.95 18.51 -0.41
N ALA A 53 2.20 19.59 -0.24
CA ALA A 53 0.74 19.55 -0.14
C ALA A 53 0.08 19.01 -1.44
N LEU A 54 0.60 19.40 -2.60
CA LEU A 54 0.13 18.93 -3.91
C LEU A 54 0.37 17.41 -4.08
N ASN A 55 1.52 16.92 -3.61
CA ASN A 55 1.80 15.49 -3.61
C ASN A 55 0.83 14.73 -2.70
N THR A 56 0.56 15.23 -1.49
CA THR A 56 -0.47 14.65 -0.61
C THR A 56 -1.87 14.76 -1.22
N TYR A 57 -2.16 15.82 -1.97
CA TYR A 57 -3.42 15.95 -2.72
C TYR A 57 -3.57 14.85 -3.78
N ALA A 58 -2.48 14.45 -4.45
CA ALA A 58 -2.49 13.33 -5.37
C ALA A 58 -2.93 12.02 -4.69
N PHE A 59 -2.53 11.78 -3.43
CA PHE A 59 -3.05 10.64 -2.64
C PHE A 59 -4.57 10.71 -2.49
N THR A 60 -5.14 11.90 -2.24
CA THR A 60 -6.61 12.02 -2.17
C THR A 60 -7.30 11.70 -3.49
N CYS A 61 -6.66 12.00 -4.64
CA CYS A 61 -7.20 11.62 -5.95
C CYS A 61 -7.14 10.11 -6.13
N PHE A 62 -6.04 9.48 -5.73
CA PHE A 62 -5.84 8.03 -5.80
C PHE A 62 -6.87 7.27 -4.94
N VAL A 63 -7.07 7.69 -3.69
CA VAL A 63 -8.08 7.10 -2.78
C VAL A 63 -9.49 7.24 -3.32
N ALA A 64 -9.78 8.29 -4.09
CA ALA A 64 -11.07 8.46 -4.77
C ALA A 64 -11.16 7.76 -6.14
N ASP A 65 -10.23 6.87 -6.46
CA ASP A 65 -10.13 6.17 -7.75
C ASP A 65 -10.04 7.10 -8.98
N ARG A 66 -9.52 8.32 -8.78
CA ARG A 66 -9.26 9.29 -9.85
C ARG A 66 -7.82 9.19 -10.32
N LEU A 67 -7.47 8.05 -10.93
CA LEU A 67 -6.09 7.69 -11.28
C LEU A 67 -5.40 8.71 -12.20
N ASP A 68 -6.10 9.25 -13.20
CA ASP A 68 -5.53 10.28 -14.08
C ASP A 68 -5.24 11.59 -13.35
N SER A 69 -6.12 12.02 -12.44
CA SER A 69 -5.89 13.20 -11.62
C SER A 69 -4.72 12.97 -10.66
N ALA A 70 -4.65 11.80 -10.01
CA ALA A 70 -3.55 11.45 -9.12
C ALA A 70 -2.20 11.47 -9.86
N ARG A 71 -2.13 10.80 -11.02
CA ARG A 71 -0.93 10.75 -11.86
C ARG A 71 -0.51 12.12 -12.38
N THR A 72 -1.45 12.90 -12.91
CA THR A 72 -1.14 14.24 -13.46
C THR A 72 -0.63 15.17 -12.38
N THR A 73 -1.27 15.15 -11.20
CA THR A 73 -0.82 15.94 -10.03
C THR A 73 0.58 15.52 -9.56
N ALA A 74 0.85 14.22 -9.46
CA ALA A 74 2.19 13.73 -9.11
C ALA A 74 3.25 14.08 -10.17
N GLN A 75 2.89 14.10 -11.46
CA GLN A 75 3.79 14.55 -12.54
C GLN A 75 4.13 16.04 -12.43
N GLN A 76 3.20 16.89 -11.97
CA GLN A 76 3.50 18.30 -11.68
C GLN A 76 4.55 18.44 -10.58
N VAL A 77 4.45 17.61 -9.53
CA VAL A 77 5.44 17.54 -8.46
C VAL A 77 6.81 17.10 -9.00
N GLN A 78 6.86 16.06 -9.84
CA GLN A 78 8.12 15.63 -10.47
C GLN A 78 8.75 16.72 -11.36
N ALA A 79 7.93 17.44 -12.12
CA ALA A 79 8.42 18.54 -12.96
C ALA A 79 9.01 19.69 -12.12
N TYR A 80 8.46 19.93 -10.93
CA TYR A 80 9.03 20.87 -9.96
C TYR A 80 10.37 20.35 -9.40
N THR A 81 10.40 19.13 -8.87
CA THR A 81 11.61 18.60 -8.20
C THR A 81 12.80 18.44 -9.14
N ALA A 82 12.56 18.12 -10.42
CA ALA A 82 13.59 18.03 -11.45
C ALA A 82 14.34 19.35 -11.72
N ARG A 83 13.79 20.49 -11.29
CA ARG A 83 14.40 21.83 -11.46
C ARG A 83 15.02 22.37 -10.18
N GLN A 84 14.86 21.67 -9.05
CA GLN A 84 15.37 22.12 -7.77
C GLN A 84 16.79 21.61 -7.53
N ASN A 85 17.53 22.33 -6.68
CA ASN A 85 18.80 21.84 -6.17
C ASN A 85 18.57 20.60 -5.29
N PRO A 86 19.42 19.56 -5.40
CA PRO A 86 19.33 18.38 -4.56
C PRO A 86 19.35 18.72 -3.08
N SER A 87 18.40 18.15 -2.34
CA SER A 87 18.31 18.20 -0.89
C SER A 87 17.47 17.02 -0.42
N ASP A 88 17.57 16.69 0.87
CA ASP A 88 16.80 15.60 1.47
C ASP A 88 15.29 15.73 1.19
N ARG A 89 14.70 16.91 1.43
CA ARG A 89 13.28 17.17 1.13
C ARG A 89 12.93 17.02 -0.35
N ILE A 90 13.81 17.44 -1.26
CA ILE A 90 13.58 17.28 -2.71
C ILE A 90 13.65 15.81 -3.11
N TYR A 91 14.55 15.02 -2.54
CA TYR A 91 14.63 13.59 -2.77
C TYR A 91 13.42 12.85 -2.18
N ILE A 92 12.96 13.21 -0.98
CA ILE A 92 11.71 12.69 -0.38
C ILE A 92 10.53 12.95 -1.31
N LEU A 93 10.37 14.19 -1.77
CA LEU A 93 9.27 14.57 -2.64
C LEU A 93 9.35 13.90 -4.02
N THR A 94 10.56 13.72 -4.55
CA THR A 94 10.80 12.98 -5.79
C THR A 94 10.46 11.49 -5.62
N ALA A 95 10.87 10.88 -4.51
CA ALA A 95 10.55 9.49 -4.19
C ALA A 95 9.04 9.28 -4.06
N SER A 96 8.36 10.17 -3.31
CA SER A 96 6.93 10.08 -3.05
C SER A 96 6.09 10.26 -4.32
N SER A 97 6.46 11.21 -5.20
CA SER A 97 5.79 11.40 -6.48
C SER A 97 6.00 10.22 -7.44
N HIS A 98 7.21 9.64 -7.48
CA HIS A 98 7.44 8.38 -8.20
C HIS A 98 6.57 7.25 -7.65
N ASN A 99 6.52 7.07 -6.33
CA ASN A 99 5.70 6.03 -5.70
C ASN A 99 4.21 6.18 -6.05
N MET A 100 3.69 7.42 -6.01
CA MET A 100 2.31 7.73 -6.39
C MET A 100 2.00 7.35 -7.85
N ILE A 101 2.89 7.71 -8.78
CA ILE A 101 2.70 7.34 -10.19
C ILE A 101 2.81 5.82 -10.39
N GLY A 102 3.71 5.17 -9.66
CA GLY A 102 3.84 3.71 -9.61
C GLY A 102 2.52 3.05 -9.18
N ASN A 103 1.90 3.55 -8.10
CA ASN A 103 0.60 3.09 -7.62
C ASN A 103 -0.50 3.25 -8.67
N CYS A 104 -0.54 4.39 -9.37
CA CYS A 104 -1.50 4.61 -10.45
C CYS A 104 -1.33 3.59 -11.58
N TYR A 105 -0.09 3.29 -11.99
CA TYR A 105 0.18 2.29 -13.01
C TYR A 105 -0.11 0.86 -12.55
N ALA A 106 0.17 0.54 -11.28
CA ALA A 106 -0.13 -0.75 -10.69
C ALA A 106 -1.64 -1.03 -10.67
N MET A 107 -2.46 -0.03 -10.30
CA MET A 107 -3.92 -0.11 -10.39
C MET A 107 -4.40 -0.26 -11.84
N GLY A 108 -3.77 0.46 -12.77
CA GLY A 108 -4.02 0.34 -14.21
C GLY A 108 -3.47 -0.94 -14.86
N ARG A 109 -2.96 -1.91 -14.08
CA ARG A 109 -2.34 -3.17 -14.56
C ARG A 109 -1.24 -2.95 -15.60
N LYS A 110 -0.44 -1.88 -15.43
CA LYS A 110 0.73 -1.56 -16.26
C LYS A 110 1.99 -1.85 -15.45
N GLN A 111 2.33 -3.13 -15.31
CA GLN A 111 3.39 -3.60 -14.40
C GLN A 111 4.76 -2.99 -14.73
N ASP A 112 5.13 -2.87 -16.01
CA ASP A 112 6.44 -2.31 -16.40
C ASP A 112 6.57 -0.83 -16.05
N SER A 113 5.51 -0.05 -16.28
CA SER A 113 5.48 1.36 -15.89
C SER A 113 5.48 1.52 -14.37
N ALA A 114 4.77 0.66 -13.64
CA ALA A 114 4.79 0.65 -12.19
C ALA A 114 6.20 0.34 -11.65
N LEU A 115 6.86 -0.70 -12.17
CA LEU A 115 8.24 -1.07 -11.82
C LEU A 115 9.22 0.07 -12.06
N TYR A 116 9.17 0.73 -13.21
CA TYR A 116 10.01 1.89 -13.49
C TYR A 116 9.88 2.94 -12.38
N HIS A 117 8.65 3.33 -12.06
CA HIS A 117 8.41 4.35 -11.06
C HIS A 117 8.77 3.91 -9.65
N TYR A 118 8.47 2.67 -9.25
CA TYR A 118 8.85 2.16 -7.93
C TYR A 118 10.36 2.01 -7.76
N LEU A 119 11.10 1.58 -8.79
CA LEU A 119 12.56 1.50 -8.73
C LEU A 119 13.18 2.88 -8.52
N HIS A 120 12.67 3.90 -9.22
CA HIS A 120 13.08 5.29 -8.96
C HIS A 120 12.73 5.75 -7.55
N ALA A 121 11.52 5.46 -7.05
CA ALA A 121 11.13 5.80 -5.68
C ALA A 121 12.06 5.16 -4.65
N LEU A 122 12.38 3.87 -4.81
CA LEU A 122 13.28 3.14 -3.92
C LEU A 122 14.68 3.78 -3.89
N ASN A 123 15.25 4.06 -5.07
CA ASN A 123 16.57 4.68 -5.17
C ASN A 123 16.63 6.04 -4.44
N TYR A 124 15.58 6.85 -4.51
CA TYR A 124 15.54 8.12 -3.79
C TYR A 124 15.33 7.93 -2.28
N TYR A 125 14.42 7.05 -1.83
CA TYR A 125 14.21 6.81 -0.40
C TYR A 125 15.45 6.23 0.30
N GLU A 126 16.28 5.46 -0.41
CA GLU A 126 17.56 4.97 0.15
C GLU A 126 18.59 6.09 0.39
N LEU A 127 18.40 7.26 -0.22
CA LEU A 127 19.26 8.44 -0.09
C LEU A 127 18.73 9.48 0.91
N THR A 128 17.58 9.23 1.55
CA THR A 128 16.89 10.22 2.37
C THR A 128 16.82 9.85 3.85
N SER A 129 16.41 10.82 4.67
CA SER A 129 16.04 10.59 6.06
C SER A 129 14.83 9.66 6.23
N GLU A 130 13.97 9.53 5.21
CA GLU A 130 12.76 8.68 5.21
C GLU A 130 12.99 7.26 4.67
N ARG A 131 14.15 6.67 4.99
CA ARG A 131 14.51 5.30 4.58
C ARG A 131 13.50 4.24 5.07
N GLU A 132 12.68 4.56 6.08
CA GLU A 132 11.61 3.70 6.58
C GLU A 132 10.45 3.48 5.60
N LYS A 133 10.38 4.24 4.51
CA LYS A 133 9.44 4.01 3.39
C LYS A 133 9.97 3.02 2.35
N ALA A 134 11.27 2.71 2.35
CA ALA A 134 11.87 1.80 1.39
C ALA A 134 11.31 0.36 1.42
N PRO A 135 10.99 -0.25 2.58
CA PRO A 135 10.36 -1.56 2.64
C PRO A 135 9.00 -1.63 1.92
N ASP A 136 8.17 -0.59 2.06
CA ASP A 136 6.87 -0.49 1.36
C ASP A 136 7.05 -0.52 -0.15
N VAL A 137 8.00 0.28 -0.65
CA VAL A 137 8.30 0.32 -2.08
C VAL A 137 8.88 -1.00 -2.57
N CYS A 138 9.69 -1.69 -1.75
CA CYS A 138 10.18 -3.03 -2.08
C CYS A 138 9.04 -4.04 -2.23
N MET A 139 8.03 -4.03 -1.34
CA MET A 139 6.85 -4.89 -1.49
C MET A 139 6.09 -4.59 -2.79
N ASN A 140 5.87 -3.31 -3.11
CA ASN A 140 5.22 -2.92 -4.36
C ASN A 140 5.97 -3.42 -5.60
N ILE A 141 7.31 -3.35 -5.59
CA ILE A 141 8.15 -3.89 -6.66
C ILE A 141 7.98 -5.42 -6.74
N ALA A 142 8.03 -6.09 -5.59
CA ALA A 142 7.90 -7.54 -5.51
C ALA A 142 6.54 -8.03 -6.04
N ASP A 143 5.46 -7.31 -5.75
CA ASP A 143 4.12 -7.58 -6.28
C ASP A 143 4.05 -7.39 -7.80
N MET A 144 4.72 -6.37 -8.34
CA MET A 144 4.74 -6.19 -9.80
C MET A 144 5.49 -7.32 -10.51
N TYR A 145 6.60 -7.79 -9.94
CA TYR A 145 7.30 -8.97 -10.46
C TYR A 145 6.48 -10.25 -10.31
N MET A 146 5.79 -10.44 -9.17
CA MET A 146 4.89 -11.58 -8.96
C MET A 146 3.78 -11.60 -10.03
N LYS A 147 3.15 -10.44 -10.30
CA LYS A 147 2.14 -10.30 -11.36
C LYS A 147 2.67 -10.52 -12.78
N LYS A 148 3.99 -10.44 -12.99
CA LYS A 148 4.66 -10.78 -14.26
C LYS A 148 5.08 -12.26 -14.32
N GLY A 149 4.92 -13.02 -13.24
CA GLY A 149 5.44 -14.39 -13.12
C GLY A 149 6.95 -14.44 -12.87
N ASP A 150 7.60 -13.30 -12.62
CA ASP A 150 9.02 -13.25 -12.28
C ASP A 150 9.22 -13.44 -10.77
N PHE A 151 9.06 -14.69 -10.35
CA PHE A 151 9.12 -15.06 -8.94
C PHE A 151 10.51 -14.88 -8.34
N ALA A 152 11.57 -14.92 -9.15
CA ALA A 152 12.94 -14.72 -8.68
C ALA A 152 13.17 -13.27 -8.22
N ASN A 153 12.80 -12.30 -9.07
CA ASN A 153 12.87 -10.89 -8.69
C ASN A 153 11.87 -10.57 -7.57
N SER A 154 10.66 -11.16 -7.59
CA SER A 154 9.71 -11.01 -6.49
C SER A 154 10.30 -11.45 -5.14
N ALA A 155 10.94 -12.63 -5.09
CA ALA A 155 11.61 -13.15 -3.89
C ALA A 155 12.72 -12.21 -3.41
N GLN A 156 13.53 -11.69 -4.35
CA GLN A 156 14.60 -10.75 -4.03
C GLN A 156 14.06 -9.50 -3.33
N TYR A 157 13.01 -8.88 -3.88
CA TYR A 157 12.48 -7.62 -3.34
C TYR A 157 11.68 -7.81 -2.06
N TYR A 158 10.93 -8.91 -1.90
CA TYR A 158 10.30 -9.22 -0.62
C TYR A 158 11.32 -9.50 0.49
N ARG A 159 12.40 -10.23 0.19
CA ARG A 159 13.49 -10.44 1.16
C ARG A 159 14.25 -9.14 1.46
N LYS A 160 14.42 -8.26 0.47
CA LYS A 160 14.97 -6.92 0.68
C LYS A 160 14.08 -6.09 1.61
N ALA A 161 12.75 -6.13 1.43
CA ALA A 161 11.80 -5.46 2.32
C ALA A 161 11.95 -5.97 3.77
N LEU A 162 12.03 -7.29 3.96
CA LEU A 162 12.22 -7.90 5.28
C LEU A 162 13.53 -7.43 5.92
N PHE A 163 14.64 -7.56 5.20
CA PHE A 163 15.97 -7.14 5.67
C PHE A 163 16.00 -5.66 6.06
N LEU A 164 15.43 -4.79 5.24
CA LEU A 164 15.35 -3.37 5.54
C LEU A 164 14.47 -3.12 6.78
N SER A 165 13.31 -3.77 6.89
CA SER A 165 12.44 -3.60 8.06
C SER A 165 13.11 -4.05 9.37
N ASP A 166 13.89 -5.14 9.33
CA ASP A 166 14.65 -5.65 10.47
C ASP A 166 15.78 -4.70 10.84
N SER A 167 16.56 -4.23 9.86
CA SER A 167 17.64 -3.27 10.08
C SER A 167 17.15 -1.92 10.62
N LEU A 168 15.89 -1.58 10.36
CA LEU A 168 15.25 -0.34 10.81
C LEU A 168 14.52 -0.51 12.15
N GLY A 169 14.36 -1.74 12.65
CA GLY A 169 13.60 -2.02 13.86
C GLY A 169 12.09 -1.79 13.70
N ILE A 170 11.56 -1.85 12.48
CA ILE A 170 10.14 -1.58 12.16
C ILE A 170 9.37 -2.85 11.76
N THR A 171 9.92 -4.03 12.00
CA THR A 171 9.28 -5.33 11.70
C THR A 171 7.96 -5.53 12.44
N GLY A 172 7.73 -4.86 13.57
CA GLY A 172 6.41 -4.86 14.22
C GLY A 172 5.32 -4.21 13.36
N ARG A 173 5.67 -3.11 12.65
CA ARG A 173 4.76 -2.42 11.73
C ARG A 173 4.66 -3.17 10.40
N MET A 174 5.81 -3.55 9.84
CA MET A 174 5.99 -4.00 8.46
C MET A 174 5.97 -5.52 8.28
N GLY A 175 6.15 -6.31 9.34
CA GLY A 175 6.31 -7.75 9.26
C GLY A 175 5.09 -8.42 8.64
N PHE A 176 3.89 -8.10 9.12
CA PHE A 176 2.64 -8.70 8.64
C PHE A 176 2.46 -8.64 7.11
N PRO A 177 2.52 -7.46 6.43
CA PRO A 177 2.39 -7.42 4.99
C PRO A 177 3.56 -8.11 4.26
N ILE A 178 4.80 -7.97 4.75
CA ILE A 178 5.97 -8.62 4.15
C ILE A 178 5.86 -10.16 4.20
N TYR A 179 5.50 -10.70 5.37
CA TYR A 179 5.31 -12.14 5.57
C TYR A 179 4.14 -12.68 4.75
N THR A 180 3.04 -11.94 4.67
CA THR A 180 1.90 -12.35 3.82
C THR A 180 2.29 -12.39 2.35
N GLY A 181 3.05 -11.41 1.87
CA GLY A 181 3.55 -11.38 0.49
C GLY A 181 4.55 -12.51 0.19
N LEU A 182 5.49 -12.79 1.10
CA LEU A 182 6.39 -13.94 0.99
C LEU A 182 5.61 -15.26 0.99
N ALA A 183 4.60 -15.39 1.85
CA ALA A 183 3.76 -16.58 1.90
C ALA A 183 3.01 -16.82 0.59
N GLN A 184 2.44 -15.77 -0.01
CA GLN A 184 1.82 -15.83 -1.34
C GLN A 184 2.82 -16.23 -2.42
N LEU A 185 4.00 -15.62 -2.43
CA LEU A 185 5.04 -15.94 -3.40
C LEU A 185 5.45 -17.41 -3.35
N TYR A 186 5.68 -17.98 -2.16
CA TYR A 186 6.05 -19.39 -2.05
C TYR A 186 4.87 -20.33 -2.33
N MET A 187 3.63 -19.89 -2.09
CA MET A 187 2.43 -20.61 -2.52
C MET A 187 2.39 -20.71 -4.06
N GLU A 188 2.64 -19.62 -4.79
CA GLU A 188 2.74 -19.61 -6.26
C GLU A 188 3.88 -20.50 -6.77
N LEU A 189 5.01 -20.53 -6.05
CA LEU A 189 6.13 -21.44 -6.34
C LEU A 189 5.86 -22.90 -5.95
N ARG A 190 4.71 -23.20 -5.34
CA ARG A 190 4.35 -24.53 -4.79
C ARG A 190 5.30 -25.03 -3.70
N ASP A 191 6.09 -24.13 -3.10
CA ASP A 191 6.87 -24.39 -1.89
C ASP A 191 5.97 -24.17 -0.67
N PHE A 192 5.11 -25.14 -0.42
CA PHE A 192 4.10 -25.05 0.63
C PHE A 192 4.70 -24.97 2.03
N ASP A 193 5.86 -25.58 2.26
CA ASP A 193 6.53 -25.56 3.57
C ASP A 193 7.02 -24.15 3.91
N LEU A 194 7.67 -23.48 2.96
CA LEU A 194 8.14 -22.11 3.15
C LEU A 194 7.00 -21.10 3.14
N SER A 195 5.96 -21.33 2.32
CA SER A 195 4.73 -20.55 2.36
C SER A 195 4.08 -20.59 3.75
N ASP A 196 3.93 -21.79 4.32
CA ASP A 196 3.35 -22.00 5.64
C ASP A 196 4.19 -21.40 6.77
N HIS A 197 5.52 -21.45 6.65
CA HIS A 197 6.43 -20.76 7.56
C HIS A 197 6.12 -19.26 7.63
N TYR A 198 5.99 -18.58 6.50
CA TYR A 198 5.68 -17.15 6.49
C TYR A 198 4.25 -16.83 6.91
N PHE A 199 3.27 -17.67 6.57
CA PHE A 199 1.91 -17.50 7.10
C PHE A 199 1.89 -17.55 8.63
N ARG A 200 2.62 -18.48 9.26
CA ARG A 200 2.71 -18.53 10.73
C ARG A 200 3.36 -17.28 11.33
N LEU A 201 4.40 -16.74 10.68
CA LEU A 201 5.01 -15.49 11.12
C LEU A 201 4.04 -14.30 11.04
N ALA A 202 3.26 -14.20 9.96
CA ALA A 202 2.20 -13.21 9.83
C ALA A 202 1.08 -13.42 10.87
N GLU A 203 0.68 -14.67 11.12
CA GLU A 203 -0.39 -15.01 12.06
C GLU A 203 -0.10 -14.54 13.50
N ASN A 204 1.17 -14.55 13.92
CA ASN A 204 1.58 -14.02 15.23
C ASN A 204 1.25 -12.52 15.42
N GLN A 205 1.08 -11.77 14.33
CA GLN A 205 0.75 -10.35 14.34
C GLN A 205 -0.71 -10.09 13.99
N TYR A 206 -1.52 -11.13 13.75
CA TYR A 206 -2.85 -11.03 13.14
C TYR A 206 -3.86 -10.27 14.01
N GLU A 207 -3.89 -10.50 15.33
CA GLU A 207 -4.99 -9.99 16.17
C GLU A 207 -5.02 -8.47 16.30
N GLU A 208 -3.88 -7.80 16.14
CA GLU A 208 -3.76 -6.34 16.25
C GLU A 208 -4.03 -5.62 14.90
N ARG A 209 -4.29 -6.38 13.83
CA ARG A 209 -4.43 -5.82 12.47
C ARG A 209 -5.81 -5.20 12.22
N PRO A 210 -5.88 -4.16 11.38
CA PRO A 210 -7.17 -3.61 10.95
C PRO A 210 -7.98 -4.63 10.14
N LEU A 211 -9.29 -4.41 10.06
CA LEU A 211 -10.25 -5.34 9.48
C LEU A 211 -9.91 -5.76 8.03
N ASN A 212 -9.43 -4.82 7.21
CA ASN A 212 -9.03 -5.08 5.82
C ASN A 212 -7.85 -6.06 5.73
N GLU A 213 -6.84 -5.91 6.60
CA GLU A 213 -5.67 -6.80 6.65
C GLU A 213 -6.05 -8.18 7.19
N LYS A 214 -6.89 -8.23 8.24
CA LYS A 214 -7.43 -9.50 8.75
C LYS A 214 -8.18 -10.27 7.67
N PHE A 215 -9.06 -9.58 6.95
CA PHE A 215 -9.80 -10.17 5.84
C PHE A 215 -8.88 -10.70 4.75
N PHE A 216 -7.94 -9.87 4.29
CA PHE A 216 -6.99 -10.24 3.24
C PHE A 216 -6.17 -11.47 3.63
N PHE A 217 -5.68 -11.52 4.87
CA PHE A 217 -4.94 -12.66 5.39
C PHE A 217 -5.79 -13.93 5.44
N CYS A 218 -7.01 -13.89 5.99
CA CYS A 218 -7.89 -15.05 6.04
C CYS A 218 -8.22 -15.59 4.64
N ASN A 219 -8.51 -14.71 3.70
CA ASN A 219 -8.77 -15.08 2.31
C ASN A 219 -7.53 -15.75 1.68
N THR A 220 -6.35 -15.16 1.87
CA THR A 220 -5.10 -15.69 1.34
C THR A 220 -4.72 -17.03 1.97
N ARG A 221 -4.91 -17.18 3.28
CA ARG A 221 -4.63 -18.41 4.02
C ARG A 221 -5.59 -19.54 3.61
N GLY A 222 -6.85 -19.21 3.31
CA GLY A 222 -7.79 -20.12 2.68
C GLY A 222 -7.31 -20.58 1.30
N ASN A 223 -6.87 -19.64 0.45
CA ASN A 223 -6.29 -19.95 -0.86
C ASN A 223 -5.07 -20.88 -0.77
N TYR A 224 -4.20 -20.69 0.23
CA TYR A 224 -3.06 -21.57 0.47
C TYR A 224 -3.49 -23.03 0.66
N TYR A 225 -4.46 -23.29 1.54
CA TYR A 225 -4.99 -24.64 1.73
C TYR A 225 -5.75 -25.15 0.51
N PHE A 226 -6.41 -24.26 -0.23
CA PHE A 226 -7.07 -24.62 -1.49
C PHE A 226 -6.07 -25.10 -2.55
N PHE A 227 -4.97 -24.36 -2.78
CA PHE A 227 -3.93 -24.75 -3.75
C PHE A 227 -3.15 -25.99 -3.34
N LYS A 228 -3.13 -26.30 -2.04
CA LYS A 228 -2.60 -27.56 -1.49
C LYS A 228 -3.62 -28.71 -1.55
N GLU A 229 -4.82 -28.46 -2.05
CA GLU A 229 -5.95 -29.41 -2.13
C GLU A 229 -6.46 -29.89 -0.75
N GLU A 230 -6.16 -29.13 0.30
CA GLU A 230 -6.57 -29.39 1.68
C GLU A 230 -7.89 -28.65 2.00
N TYR A 231 -8.95 -28.92 1.23
CA TYR A 231 -10.21 -28.17 1.26
C TYR A 231 -10.87 -28.10 2.65
N ARG A 232 -10.73 -29.14 3.47
CA ARG A 232 -11.23 -29.14 4.86
C ARG A 232 -10.53 -28.10 5.73
N GLN A 233 -9.26 -27.84 5.49
CA GLN A 233 -8.48 -26.82 6.20
C GLN A 233 -8.72 -25.42 5.62
N ALA A 234 -9.01 -25.31 4.33
CA ALA A 234 -9.36 -24.03 3.70
C ALA A 234 -10.69 -23.47 4.20
N LEU A 235 -11.70 -24.32 4.41
CA LEU A 235 -13.05 -23.93 4.84
C LEU A 235 -13.08 -22.97 6.06
N PRO A 236 -12.47 -23.30 7.22
CA PRO A 236 -12.53 -22.41 8.39
C PRO A 236 -11.88 -21.03 8.13
N TRP A 237 -10.90 -20.94 7.24
CA TRP A 237 -10.29 -19.65 6.88
C TRP A 237 -11.23 -18.77 6.05
N PHE A 238 -11.93 -19.35 5.08
CA PHE A 238 -12.93 -18.61 4.32
C PHE A 238 -14.16 -18.24 5.17
N GLU A 239 -14.59 -19.10 6.10
CA GLU A 239 -15.66 -18.75 7.05
C GLU A 239 -15.24 -17.61 8.00
N LYS A 240 -13.98 -17.63 8.45
CA LYS A 240 -13.40 -16.52 9.23
C LYS A 240 -13.40 -15.23 8.39
N ALA A 241 -13.02 -15.30 7.12
CA ALA A 241 -13.08 -14.16 6.21
C ALA A 241 -14.51 -13.62 6.02
N LYS A 242 -15.51 -14.51 5.82
CA LYS A 242 -16.93 -14.15 5.67
C LYS A 242 -17.44 -13.40 6.89
N THR A 243 -17.17 -13.93 8.09
CA THR A 243 -17.59 -13.33 9.36
C THR A 243 -17.06 -11.90 9.51
N LEU A 244 -15.80 -11.66 9.12
CA LEU A 244 -15.19 -10.32 9.18
C LEU A 244 -15.92 -9.31 8.29
N VAL A 245 -16.30 -9.69 7.07
CA VAL A 245 -16.86 -8.73 6.09
C VAL A 245 -18.36 -8.58 6.16
N THR A 246 -19.09 -9.61 6.63
CA THR A 246 -20.53 -9.49 6.91
C THR A 246 -20.80 -8.52 8.06
N ALA A 247 -19.91 -8.46 9.05
CA ALA A 247 -20.00 -7.47 10.14
C ALA A 247 -19.68 -6.03 9.69
N GLY A 248 -18.93 -5.86 8.58
CA GLY A 248 -18.37 -4.57 8.16
C GLY A 248 -19.01 -3.92 6.92
N GLY A 249 -19.97 -4.57 6.26
CA GLY A 249 -20.67 -3.99 5.10
C GLY A 249 -19.88 -3.95 3.78
N TYR A 250 -18.84 -4.78 3.62
CA TYR A 250 -18.00 -4.81 2.42
C TYR A 250 -18.59 -5.71 1.33
N GLY A 251 -19.51 -5.18 0.52
CA GLY A 251 -20.24 -5.94 -0.50
C GLY A 251 -19.35 -6.74 -1.48
N PHE A 252 -18.30 -6.12 -2.03
CA PHE A 252 -17.36 -6.81 -2.93
C PHE A 252 -16.67 -8.01 -2.25
N SER A 253 -16.18 -7.80 -1.03
CA SER A 253 -15.48 -8.83 -0.26
C SER A 253 -16.38 -10.00 0.12
N ILE A 254 -17.67 -9.74 0.38
CA ILE A 254 -18.68 -10.78 0.61
C ILE A 254 -18.83 -11.66 -0.63
N HIS A 255 -18.96 -11.06 -1.82
CA HIS A 255 -19.07 -11.84 -3.06
C HIS A 255 -17.83 -12.70 -3.32
N LEU A 256 -16.63 -12.14 -3.12
CA LEU A 256 -15.38 -12.88 -3.28
C LEU A 256 -15.33 -14.11 -2.36
N VAL A 257 -15.66 -13.96 -1.08
CA VAL A 257 -15.63 -15.08 -0.14
C VAL A 257 -16.72 -16.12 -0.46
N ASN A 258 -17.91 -15.69 -0.89
CA ASN A 258 -18.95 -16.63 -1.27
C ASN A 258 -18.56 -17.49 -2.49
N ILE A 259 -17.83 -16.92 -3.45
CA ILE A 259 -17.26 -17.69 -4.57
C ILE A 259 -16.29 -18.76 -4.04
N ASN A 260 -15.33 -18.36 -3.21
CA ASN A 260 -14.34 -19.28 -2.63
C ASN A 260 -15.02 -20.38 -1.79
N LEU A 261 -16.02 -20.04 -0.97
CA LEU A 261 -16.78 -21.02 -0.20
C LEU A 261 -17.58 -21.97 -1.10
N GLY A 262 -18.19 -21.47 -2.17
CA GLY A 262 -18.90 -22.30 -3.14
C GLY A 262 -17.98 -23.34 -3.78
N GLU A 263 -16.78 -22.94 -4.18
CA GLU A 263 -15.75 -23.85 -4.71
C GLU A 263 -15.33 -24.88 -3.66
N ILE A 264 -15.09 -24.46 -2.42
CA ILE A 264 -14.76 -25.38 -1.31
C ILE A 264 -15.87 -26.40 -1.06
N TYR A 265 -17.13 -25.98 -1.01
CA TYR A 265 -18.24 -26.88 -0.79
C TYR A 265 -18.44 -27.86 -1.95
N PHE A 266 -18.19 -27.42 -3.19
CA PHE A 266 -18.16 -28.31 -4.34
C PHE A 266 -17.09 -29.41 -4.18
N HIS A 267 -15.84 -29.04 -3.86
CA HIS A 267 -14.75 -30.00 -3.63
C HIS A 267 -14.97 -30.91 -2.40
N LEU A 268 -15.79 -30.49 -1.44
CA LEU A 268 -16.18 -31.29 -0.29
C LEU A 268 -17.41 -32.18 -0.53
N ASN A 269 -17.96 -32.23 -1.76
CA ASN A 269 -19.21 -32.91 -2.11
C ASN A 269 -20.40 -32.46 -1.25
N LYS A 270 -20.48 -31.16 -0.95
CA LYS A 270 -21.59 -30.52 -0.21
C LYS A 270 -22.17 -29.31 -0.95
N PRO A 271 -22.57 -29.44 -2.23
CA PRO A 271 -23.00 -28.31 -3.04
C PRO A 271 -24.20 -27.56 -2.44
N ASP A 272 -25.08 -28.24 -1.71
CA ASP A 272 -26.24 -27.63 -1.04
C ASP A 272 -25.85 -26.62 0.06
N SER A 273 -24.61 -26.68 0.55
CA SER A 273 -24.07 -25.73 1.53
C SER A 273 -23.53 -24.43 0.90
N ALA A 274 -23.51 -24.34 -0.44
CA ALA A 274 -23.02 -23.17 -1.18
C ALA A 274 -24.07 -22.07 -1.40
N LEU A 275 -25.32 -22.27 -0.94
CA LEU A 275 -26.45 -21.34 -1.00
C LEU A 275 -26.45 -20.36 0.20
#